data_AF-A0A1I5I0H8-F1
#
_entry.id   AF-A0A1I5I0H8-F1
#
_cell.length_a   1.000
_cell.length_b   1.000
_cell.length_c   1.000
_cell.angle_alpha   90.00
_cell.angle_beta   90.00
_cell.angle_gamma   90.00
#
_symmetry.space_group_name_H-M   'P 1'
#
loop_
_entity.id
_entity.type
_entity.pdbx_description
1 polymer ?
#
loop_
_entity_poly.entity_id
_entity_poly.type
_entity_poly.pdbx_seq_one_letter_code
_entity_poly.pdbx_strand_id
1 'polypeptide(L)'
;MSDLYEISINDRTGATVGGRVYAINPDAGYFPTSADFPMRMLIESHGAFYAPSRFWSDDETKEELEALGQLDRSGDDPVAFTERLDRIIKSYEVGEPHNLPPCWENSDDISGTSIADYPYVEFTLTVHDPRYVAHLSRGRRWRTTIYSDFYKGPLLGA
;
A
#
# COMPACT_ATOMS: atom_id res chain seq x y z
N MET A 1 16.43 -6.58 4.88
CA MET A 1 15.96 -5.19 4.92
C MET A 1 14.83 -5.14 5.93
N SER A 2 14.78 -4.10 6.76
CA SER A 2 13.66 -3.86 7.66
C SER A 2 12.53 -3.18 6.88
N ASP A 3 11.28 -3.55 7.18
CA ASP A 3 10.12 -2.89 6.60
C ASP A 3 10.12 -1.38 6.91
N LEU A 4 9.69 -0.57 5.95
CA LEU A 4 9.64 0.88 6.07
C LEU A 4 8.24 1.36 6.44
N TYR A 5 7.24 0.76 5.79
CA TYR A 5 5.85 1.17 5.91
C TYR A 5 4.96 -0.02 6.25
N GLU A 6 3.87 0.27 6.96
CA GLU A 6 2.70 -0.61 7.02
C GLU A 6 1.56 0.04 6.24
N ILE A 7 0.95 -0.71 5.32
CA ILE A 7 -0.18 -0.24 4.51
C ILE A 7 -1.45 -0.87 5.05
N SER A 8 -2.51 -0.08 5.18
CA SER A 8 -3.84 -0.53 5.61
C SER A 8 -4.91 -0.06 4.64
N ILE A 9 -5.78 -0.97 4.22
CA ILE A 9 -6.95 -0.65 3.39
C ILE A 9 -8.15 -0.35 4.28
N ASN A 10 -8.67 0.87 4.19
CA ASN A 10 -9.83 1.32 4.95
C ASN A 10 -11.13 0.96 4.22
N ASP A 11 -11.16 1.15 2.91
CA ASP A 11 -12.31 0.91 2.07
C ASP A 11 -11.95 0.77 0.59
N ARG A 12 -12.91 0.21 -0.17
CA ARG A 12 -12.86 0.15 -1.63
C ARG A 12 -14.25 0.36 -2.18
N THR A 13 -14.39 1.29 -3.11
CA THR A 13 -15.62 1.53 -3.86
C THR A 13 -15.33 1.46 -5.35
N GLY A 14 -15.73 0.36 -5.99
CA GLY A 14 -15.44 0.11 -7.40
C GLY A 14 -13.94 0.12 -7.69
N ALA A 15 -13.49 1.07 -8.51
CA ALA A 15 -12.10 1.24 -8.93
C ALA A 15 -11.28 2.18 -8.03
N THR A 16 -11.83 2.59 -6.90
CA THR A 16 -11.17 3.49 -5.96
C THR A 16 -10.93 2.78 -4.63
N VAL A 17 -9.73 2.91 -4.10
CA VAL A 17 -9.27 2.36 -2.83
C VAL A 17 -8.81 3.50 -1.93
N GLY A 18 -9.33 3.51 -0.71
CA GLY A 18 -8.89 4.40 0.37
C GLY A 18 -8.11 3.61 1.42
N GLY A 19 -7.01 4.18 1.89
CA GLY A 19 -6.16 3.52 2.87
C GLY A 19 -5.23 4.46 3.60
N ARG A 20 -4.33 3.86 4.38
CA ARG A 20 -3.30 4.54 5.15
C ARG A 20 -1.94 3.92 4.91
N VAL A 21 -0.92 4.77 4.88
CA VAL A 21 0.48 4.38 4.91
C VAL A 21 1.05 4.86 6.24
N TYR A 22 1.44 3.93 7.10
CA TYR A 22 2.10 4.19 8.37
C TYR A 22 3.61 4.10 8.18
N ALA A 23 4.35 5.11 8.63
CA ALA A 23 5.81 5.06 8.66
C ALA A 23 6.26 4.33 9.94
N ILE A 24 6.59 3.05 9.82
CA ILE A 24 6.93 2.18 10.96
C ILE A 24 8.42 2.12 11.26
N ASN A 25 9.24 2.65 10.35
CA ASN A 25 10.67 2.74 10.50
C ASN A 25 11.13 4.17 10.23
N PRO A 26 11.98 4.76 11.09
CA PRO A 26 12.56 6.08 10.83
C PRO A 26 13.33 6.15 9.50
N ASP A 27 13.86 5.05 8.98
CA ASP A 27 14.56 5.05 7.69
C ASP A 27 13.67 5.43 6.48
N ALA A 28 12.35 5.48 6.65
CA ALA A 28 11.42 5.93 5.61
C ALA A 28 11.69 7.37 5.14
N GLY A 29 12.04 8.28 6.05
CA GLY A 29 12.36 9.70 5.81
C GLY A 29 11.22 10.59 5.26
N TYR A 30 10.30 10.05 4.47
CA TYR A 30 9.21 10.77 3.78
C TYR A 30 7.97 9.89 3.66
N PHE A 31 6.80 10.50 3.49
CA PHE A 31 5.66 9.75 2.96
C PHE A 31 5.70 9.66 1.43
N PRO A 32 5.30 8.52 0.85
CA PRO A 32 5.40 8.31 -0.59
C PRO A 32 4.26 9.01 -1.33
N THR A 33 4.56 10.08 -2.07
CA THR A 33 3.56 10.78 -2.92
C THR A 33 3.76 10.57 -4.42
N SER A 34 4.87 9.94 -4.82
CA SER A 34 5.12 9.60 -6.22
C SER A 34 4.20 8.48 -6.69
N ALA A 35 3.80 8.55 -7.97
CA ALA A 35 3.01 7.51 -8.63
C ALA A 35 3.74 6.15 -8.73
N ASP A 36 5.04 6.08 -8.52
CA ASP A 36 5.78 4.80 -8.43
C ASP A 36 5.37 3.97 -7.20
N PHE A 37 5.03 4.63 -6.09
CA PHE A 37 4.62 3.93 -4.88
C PHE A 37 3.36 3.08 -5.05
N PRO A 38 2.22 3.61 -5.54
CA PRO A 38 1.03 2.79 -5.75
C PRO A 38 1.25 1.70 -6.81
N MET A 39 2.20 1.86 -7.75
CA MET A 39 2.56 0.78 -8.69
C MET A 39 3.19 -0.40 -7.96
N ARG A 40 4.24 -0.14 -7.16
CA ARG A 40 4.92 -1.18 -6.36
C ARG A 40 3.98 -1.80 -5.33
N MET A 41 3.12 -0.98 -4.72
CA MET A 41 2.07 -1.41 -3.79
C MET A 41 1.11 -2.41 -4.46
N LEU A 42 0.69 -2.15 -5.70
CA LEU A 42 -0.16 -3.07 -6.45
C LEU A 42 0.57 -4.37 -6.78
N ILE A 43 1.84 -4.32 -7.21
CA ILE A 43 2.65 -5.54 -7.48
C ILE A 43 2.78 -6.38 -6.21
N GLU A 44 3.18 -5.79 -5.08
CA GLU A 44 3.37 -6.52 -3.83
C GLU A 44 2.06 -7.12 -3.30
N SER A 45 0.99 -6.33 -3.28
CA SER A 45 -0.32 -6.81 -2.81
C SER A 45 -0.90 -7.89 -3.73
N HIS A 46 -0.67 -7.78 -5.04
CA HIS A 46 -1.08 -8.81 -6.00
C HIS A 46 -0.25 -10.09 -5.79
N GLY A 47 1.07 -9.99 -5.72
CA GLY A 47 1.94 -11.13 -5.41
C GLY A 47 1.58 -11.82 -4.09
N ALA A 48 1.31 -11.06 -3.04
CA ALA A 48 0.86 -11.57 -1.75
C ALA A 48 -0.51 -12.27 -1.83
N PHE A 49 -1.40 -11.83 -2.71
CA PHE A 49 -2.71 -12.45 -2.92
C PHE A 49 -2.62 -13.79 -3.69
N TYR A 50 -1.73 -13.89 -4.69
CA TYR A 50 -1.65 -15.07 -5.56
C TYR A 50 -0.59 -16.11 -5.13
N ALA A 51 0.38 -15.76 -4.29
CA ALA A 51 1.41 -16.68 -3.77
C ALA A 51 1.27 -16.90 -2.25
N PRO A 52 0.38 -17.81 -1.80
CA PRO A 52 0.01 -17.97 -0.38
C PRO A 52 1.15 -18.48 0.54
N SER A 53 2.28 -18.94 0.02
CA SER A 53 3.33 -19.57 0.82
C SER A 53 4.26 -18.61 1.60
N ARG A 54 4.02 -17.29 1.58
CA ARG A 54 4.91 -16.33 2.28
C ARG A 54 4.29 -15.36 3.30
N PHE A 55 2.96 -15.20 3.44
CA PHE A 55 2.44 -14.06 4.24
C PHE A 55 1.18 -14.25 5.15
N TRP A 56 0.53 -15.44 5.25
CA TRP A 56 -0.67 -15.76 6.11
C TRP A 56 -1.95 -14.90 5.83
N SER A 57 -3.19 -15.21 6.25
CA SER A 57 -3.89 -16.37 6.86
C SER A 57 -5.23 -16.61 6.14
N ASP A 58 -5.91 -17.69 6.52
CA ASP A 58 -7.22 -18.16 6.04
C ASP A 58 -8.35 -17.12 6.09
N ASP A 59 -9.36 -17.40 5.25
CA ASP A 59 -10.72 -16.87 5.15
C ASP A 59 -11.04 -15.80 4.09
N GLU A 60 -11.94 -16.25 3.22
CA GLU A 60 -12.65 -15.62 2.09
C GLU A 60 -11.78 -15.02 0.98
N THR A 61 -12.35 -14.97 -0.22
CA THR A 61 -11.99 -14.10 -1.37
C THR A 61 -11.28 -14.68 -2.59
N LYS A 62 -10.31 -15.61 -2.53
CA LYS A 62 -9.66 -16.03 -3.80
C LYS A 62 -10.61 -16.80 -4.72
N GLU A 63 -11.15 -17.92 -4.26
CA GLU A 63 -12.02 -18.77 -5.09
C GLU A 63 -13.32 -18.07 -5.49
N GLU A 64 -13.90 -17.25 -4.63
CA GLU A 64 -15.13 -16.49 -4.93
C GLU A 64 -14.89 -15.36 -5.95
N LEU A 65 -13.81 -14.59 -5.80
CA LEU A 65 -13.47 -13.54 -6.77
C LEU A 65 -13.05 -14.14 -8.14
N GLU A 66 -12.42 -15.33 -8.12
CA GLU A 66 -12.13 -16.10 -9.34
C GLU A 66 -13.42 -16.61 -10.00
N ALA A 67 -14.36 -17.17 -9.23
CA ALA A 67 -15.64 -17.67 -9.72
C ALA A 67 -16.54 -16.56 -10.30
N LEU A 68 -16.45 -15.35 -9.75
CA LEU A 68 -17.17 -14.17 -10.24
C LEU A 68 -16.52 -13.50 -11.45
N GLY A 69 -15.33 -13.95 -11.89
CA GLY A 69 -14.59 -13.33 -12.99
C GLY A 69 -14.20 -11.87 -12.71
N GLN A 70 -14.05 -11.54 -11.42
CA GLN A 70 -13.75 -10.19 -10.93
C GLN A 70 -12.26 -9.93 -10.71
N LEU A 71 -11.44 -10.97 -10.89
CA LEU A 71 -9.98 -10.85 -10.88
C LEU A 71 -9.45 -10.71 -12.29
N ASP A 72 -8.50 -9.79 -12.45
CA ASP A 72 -7.65 -9.79 -13.62
C ASP A 72 -6.61 -10.91 -13.52
N ARG A 73 -6.73 -11.93 -14.38
CA ARG A 73 -5.77 -13.04 -14.50
C ARG A 73 -4.48 -12.62 -15.23
N SER A 74 -4.40 -11.41 -15.77
CA SER A 74 -3.17 -10.96 -16.43
C SER A 74 -1.98 -10.83 -15.48
N GLY A 75 -2.23 -10.81 -14.17
CA GLY A 75 -1.17 -10.87 -13.15
C GLY A 75 -0.58 -12.26 -12.86
N ASP A 76 -1.01 -13.30 -13.58
CA ASP A 76 -0.24 -14.56 -13.69
C ASP A 76 1.12 -14.34 -14.39
N ASP A 77 1.28 -13.22 -15.12
CA ASP A 77 2.54 -12.71 -15.62
C ASP A 77 2.90 -11.37 -14.94
N PRO A 78 3.74 -11.39 -13.89
CA PRO A 78 4.12 -10.18 -13.16
C PRO A 78 4.88 -9.17 -14.03
N VAL A 79 5.52 -9.60 -15.13
CA VAL A 79 6.21 -8.70 -16.07
C VAL A 79 5.17 -7.94 -16.90
N ALA A 80 4.20 -8.65 -17.50
CA ALA A 80 3.14 -8.03 -18.27
C ALA A 80 2.24 -7.12 -17.44
N PHE A 81 2.02 -7.45 -16.16
CA PHE A 81 1.34 -6.59 -15.20
C PHE A 81 2.14 -5.31 -14.97
N THR A 82 3.46 -5.42 -14.73
CA THR A 82 4.36 -4.29 -14.48
C THR A 82 4.44 -3.34 -15.67
N GLU A 83 4.51 -3.85 -16.90
CA GLU A 83 4.59 -3.04 -18.13
C GLU A 83 3.34 -2.19 -18.41
N ARG A 84 2.22 -2.44 -17.70
CA ARG A 84 0.96 -1.71 -17.88
C ARG A 84 0.60 -0.82 -16.70
N LEU A 85 1.41 -0.78 -15.64
CA LEU A 85 1.05 -0.09 -14.40
C LEU A 85 0.84 1.42 -14.60
N ASP A 86 1.57 2.03 -15.53
CA ASP A 86 1.37 3.41 -15.98
C ASP A 86 -0.03 3.67 -16.58
N ARG A 87 -0.69 2.62 -17.10
CA ARG A 87 -2.04 2.65 -17.67
C ARG A 87 -3.11 2.13 -16.71
N ILE A 88 -2.70 1.51 -15.60
CA ILE A 88 -3.60 1.00 -14.57
C ILE A 88 -4.03 2.14 -13.65
N ILE A 89 -3.08 2.95 -13.20
CA ILE A 89 -3.32 4.01 -12.22
C ILE A 89 -3.83 5.26 -12.92
N LYS A 90 -5.04 5.68 -12.56
CA LYS A 90 -5.66 6.92 -13.04
C LYS A 90 -5.24 8.11 -12.20
N SER A 91 -5.25 7.96 -10.88
CA SER A 91 -4.80 8.98 -9.93
C SER A 91 -4.34 8.34 -8.63
N TYR A 92 -3.41 9.03 -7.97
CA TYR A 92 -2.95 8.72 -6.63
C TYR A 92 -2.78 10.03 -5.87
N GLU A 93 -3.48 10.15 -4.76
CA GLU A 93 -3.51 11.34 -3.92
C GLU A 93 -3.16 10.95 -2.50
N VAL A 94 -2.36 11.77 -1.85
CA VAL A 94 -1.92 11.58 -0.46
C VAL A 94 -2.35 12.81 0.32
N GLY A 95 -2.99 12.58 1.46
CA GLY A 95 -3.43 13.61 2.39
C GLY A 95 -2.29 14.15 3.25
N GLU A 96 -2.66 14.98 4.21
CA GLU A 96 -1.72 15.54 5.17
C GLU A 96 -1.18 14.45 6.12
N PRO A 97 0.08 14.58 6.58
CA PRO A 97 0.60 13.74 7.65
C PRO A 97 -0.19 13.91 8.94
N HIS A 98 -0.44 12.78 9.60
CA HIS A 98 -1.05 12.68 10.91
C HIS A 98 -0.07 12.04 11.89
N ASN A 99 -0.25 12.32 13.18
CA ASN A 99 0.54 11.73 14.27
C ASN A 99 2.06 11.92 14.10
N LEU A 100 2.49 13.01 13.48
CA LEU A 100 3.90 13.38 13.46
C LEU A 100 4.34 13.72 14.90
N PRO A 101 5.30 12.98 15.49
CA PRO A 101 5.85 13.35 16.78
C PRO A 101 6.56 14.71 16.69
N PRO A 102 6.72 15.44 17.82
CA PRO A 102 7.27 16.80 17.84
C PRO A 102 8.63 16.96 17.15
N CYS A 103 9.47 15.92 17.14
CA CYS A 103 10.67 15.77 16.34
C CYS A 103 11.30 14.40 16.69
N TRP A 104 11.95 13.75 15.73
CA TRP A 104 12.64 12.47 15.92
C TRP A 104 13.94 12.61 16.72
N GLU A 105 13.87 13.05 17.97
CA GLU A 105 15.06 13.11 18.82
C GLU A 105 15.54 11.73 19.28
N ASN A 106 14.74 10.66 19.18
CA ASN A 106 15.23 9.29 19.38
C ASN A 106 14.49 8.33 18.43
N SER A 107 15.18 7.88 17.37
CA SER A 107 14.74 6.77 16.51
C SER A 107 14.43 5.47 17.28
N ASP A 108 14.96 5.37 18.50
CA ASP A 108 14.84 4.21 19.37
C ASP A 108 13.51 4.17 20.15
N ASP A 109 12.73 5.26 20.15
CA ASP A 109 11.49 5.40 20.94
C ASP A 109 10.19 5.33 20.11
N ILE A 110 10.24 5.08 18.80
CA ILE A 110 9.04 4.73 18.00
C ILE A 110 8.65 3.26 18.26
N SER A 111 8.65 2.85 19.52
CA SER A 111 7.97 1.65 20.00
C SER A 111 6.59 2.07 20.50
N GLY A 112 5.75 2.57 19.59
CA GLY A 112 4.34 2.76 19.89
C GLY A 112 3.76 1.42 20.36
N THR A 113 3.05 1.42 21.48
CA THR A 113 2.32 0.23 21.96
C THR A 113 1.25 -0.23 20.96
N SER A 114 0.87 0.64 20.01
CA SER A 114 -0.08 0.38 18.92
C SER A 114 0.35 1.05 17.61
N ILE A 115 0.03 0.42 16.47
CA ILE A 115 0.22 0.99 15.13
C ILE A 115 -0.51 2.33 14.96
N ALA A 116 -1.59 2.56 15.72
CA ALA A 116 -2.38 3.79 15.66
C ALA A 116 -1.59 5.04 16.08
N ASP A 117 -0.51 4.85 16.84
CA ASP A 117 0.33 5.94 17.35
C ASP A 117 1.44 6.33 16.36
N TYR A 118 1.66 5.53 15.31
CA TYR A 118 2.67 5.83 14.30
C TYR A 118 2.23 6.97 13.39
N PRO A 119 3.19 7.76 12.87
CA PRO A 119 2.93 8.71 11.80
C PRO A 119 2.27 8.02 10.62
N TYR A 120 1.23 8.63 10.06
CA TYR A 120 0.60 8.10 8.86
C TYR A 120 0.08 9.19 7.93
N VAL A 121 -0.11 8.82 6.67
CA VAL A 121 -0.91 9.59 5.70
C VAL A 121 -2.07 8.75 5.21
N GLU A 122 -3.18 9.41 4.90
CA GLU A 122 -4.26 8.80 4.15
C GLU A 122 -3.95 8.89 2.65
N PHE A 123 -4.31 7.85 1.90
CA PHE A 123 -4.19 7.86 0.45
C PHE A 123 -5.50 7.49 -0.23
N THR A 124 -5.67 8.03 -1.44
CA THR A 124 -6.72 7.62 -2.38
C THR A 124 -6.06 7.17 -3.67
N LEU A 125 -6.28 5.91 -4.03
CA LEU A 125 -5.83 5.33 -5.30
C LEU A 125 -7.05 5.07 -6.18
N THR A 126 -7.05 5.62 -7.40
CA THR A 126 -8.04 5.28 -8.42
C THR A 126 -7.36 4.60 -9.60
N VAL A 127 -7.92 3.48 -10.03
CA VAL A 127 -7.48 2.72 -11.20
C VAL A 127 -8.50 2.79 -12.33
N HIS A 128 -8.10 2.43 -13.54
CA HIS A 128 -8.98 2.45 -14.71
C HIS A 128 -10.02 1.31 -14.71
N ASP A 129 -9.67 0.14 -14.16
CA ASP A 129 -10.55 -1.03 -14.07
C ASP A 129 -10.61 -1.52 -12.61
N PRO A 130 -11.81 -1.69 -12.01
CA PRO A 130 -11.95 -2.18 -10.64
C PRO A 130 -11.32 -3.55 -10.39
N ARG A 131 -11.12 -4.37 -11.43
CA ARG A 131 -10.47 -5.69 -11.33
C ARG A 131 -9.03 -5.61 -10.83
N TYR A 132 -8.33 -4.50 -11.06
CA TYR A 132 -6.95 -4.30 -10.60
C TYR A 132 -6.83 -4.12 -9.08
N VAL A 133 -7.92 -3.74 -8.42
CA VAL A 133 -7.97 -3.53 -6.96
C VAL A 133 -8.98 -4.48 -6.31
N ALA A 134 -9.38 -5.53 -7.03
CA ALA A 134 -10.35 -6.52 -6.55
C ALA A 134 -9.87 -7.26 -5.29
N HIS A 135 -8.56 -7.39 -5.10
CA HIS A 135 -7.93 -8.03 -3.94
C HIS A 135 -7.74 -7.09 -2.73
N LEU A 136 -7.87 -5.77 -2.93
CA LEU A 136 -7.70 -4.76 -1.87
C LEU A 136 -9.01 -4.53 -1.12
N SER A 137 -9.38 -5.46 -0.25
CA SER A 137 -10.55 -5.37 0.62
C SER A 137 -10.26 -4.63 1.93
N ARG A 138 -11.30 -4.05 2.54
CA ARG A 138 -11.22 -3.41 3.86
C ARG A 138 -10.60 -4.35 4.89
N GLY A 139 -9.68 -3.83 5.70
CA GLY A 139 -9.00 -4.57 6.75
C GLY A 139 -7.71 -5.26 6.30
N ARG A 140 -7.46 -5.37 4.99
CA ARG A 140 -6.17 -5.82 4.44
C ARG A 140 -5.06 -4.92 4.95
N ARG A 141 -4.01 -5.56 5.47
CA ARG A 141 -2.81 -4.90 5.98
C ARG A 141 -1.57 -5.70 5.59
N TRP A 142 -0.48 -5.01 5.28
CA TRP A 142 0.82 -5.63 5.03
C TRP A 142 1.94 -4.62 5.25
N ARG A 143 3.14 -5.14 5.48
CA ARG A 143 4.36 -4.34 5.61
C ARG A 143 5.17 -4.40 4.33
N THR A 144 5.89 -3.33 4.06
CA THR A 144 6.64 -3.17 2.81
C THR A 144 7.97 -2.45 3.01
N THR A 145 8.94 -2.82 2.19
CA THR A 145 10.24 -2.16 2.04
C THR A 145 10.29 -1.23 0.82
N ILE A 146 9.14 -0.88 0.23
CA ILE A 146 9.10 -0.02 -0.97
C ILE A 146 9.78 1.33 -0.65
N TYR A 147 10.91 1.57 -1.31
CA TYR A 147 11.46 2.91 -1.44
C TYR A 147 10.72 3.63 -2.57
N SER A 148 10.33 4.88 -2.33
CA SER A 148 9.89 5.77 -3.39
C SER A 148 11.13 6.41 -3.99
N ASP A 149 11.48 6.05 -5.23
CA ASP A 149 12.73 6.46 -5.88
C ASP A 149 12.77 7.97 -6.21
N PHE A 150 11.70 8.71 -5.93
CA PHE A 150 11.58 10.14 -6.18
C PHE A 150 11.19 10.88 -4.89
N TYR A 151 12.16 11.58 -4.31
CA TYR A 151 12.04 12.47 -3.14
C TYR A 151 11.06 13.62 -3.41
N LYS A 152 9.77 13.33 -3.37
CA LYS A 152 8.69 14.29 -3.36
C LYS A 152 7.63 13.72 -2.43
N GLY A 153 7.53 14.28 -1.25
CA GLY A 153 6.53 13.94 -0.25
C GLY A 153 6.68 14.85 0.95
N PRO A 154 5.64 15.00 1.79
CA PRO A 154 5.80 15.76 3.01
C PRO A 154 6.91 15.12 3.84
N LEU A 155 7.82 15.97 4.29
CA LEU A 155 8.89 15.57 5.20
C LEU A 155 8.25 14.96 6.44
N LEU A 156 8.81 13.85 6.91
CA LEU A 156 8.49 13.35 8.24
C LEU A 156 9.03 14.28 9.35
N GLY A 157 9.82 15.31 9.00
CA GLY A 157 10.31 16.35 9.93
C GLY A 157 10.66 17.67 9.24
N ALA A 158 9.67 18.53 9.00
CA ALA A 158 9.87 19.96 8.71
C ALA A 158 9.54 20.80 9.94
#